data_AF-A0A374AXM5-F1
#
_entry.id   AF-A0A374AXM5-F1
#
_cell.length_a   1.000
_cell.length_b   1.000
_cell.length_c   1.000
_cell.angle_alpha   90.00
_cell.angle_beta   90.00
_cell.angle_gamma   90.00
#
_symmetry.space_group_name_H-M   'P 1'
#
loop_
_entity.id
_entity.type
_entity.pdbx_description
1 polymer ?
#
loop_
_entity_poly.entity_id
_entity_poly.type
_entity_poly.pdbx_seq_one_letter_code
_entity_poly.pdbx_strand_id
1 'polypeptide(L)'
;MFKEKIIIEMKEVFKEIPFGIEHTLKVLKNAEDIMNGENIGEEEKEFISITAILHDIGAVEAQKKYGSIDGVYQEKEGPAVAKEILKKVGYNKNIDRICFIIGNHHTPSKIDGLDFQIQWEADLLENLTVMDKEKEQEKIKKCIGENFKTNTGKRIAYNRFILD
;
A
#
# COMPACT_ATOMS: atom_id res chain seq x y z
N MET A 1 2.99 14.75 12.55
CA MET A 1 4.42 15.17 12.46
C MET A 1 5.28 14.17 11.69
N PHE A 2 5.16 12.86 11.89
CA PHE A 2 5.97 11.87 11.14
C PHE A 2 5.52 11.67 9.70
N LYS A 3 4.20 11.59 9.45
CA LYS A 3 3.62 11.36 8.11
C LYS A 3 4.19 12.29 7.04
N GLU A 4 4.19 13.60 7.29
CA GLU A 4 4.72 14.61 6.37
C GLU A 4 6.22 14.42 6.09
N LYS A 5 7.02 14.15 7.13
CA LYS A 5 8.45 13.88 6.98
C LYS A 5 8.71 12.62 6.15
N ILE A 6 7.93 11.56 6.39
CA ILE A 6 8.05 10.30 5.64
C ILE A 6 7.61 10.49 4.19
N ILE A 7 6.58 11.30 3.91
CA ILE A 7 6.21 11.66 2.53
C ILE A 7 7.36 12.39 1.82
N ILE A 8 8.07 13.29 2.50
CA ILE A 8 9.24 13.96 1.92
C ILE A 8 10.34 12.95 1.57
N GLU A 9 10.65 12.03 2.48
CA GLU A 9 11.64 10.97 2.24
C GLU A 9 11.20 10.01 1.11
N MET A 10 9.93 9.63 1.07
CA MET A 10 9.37 8.81 -0.01
C MET A 10 9.53 9.48 -1.37
N LYS A 11 9.24 10.78 -1.46
CA LYS A 11 9.41 11.55 -2.70
C LYS A 11 10.87 11.61 -3.15
N GLU A 12 11.81 11.71 -2.22
CA GLU A 12 13.25 11.68 -2.54
C GLU A 12 13.68 10.32 -3.09
N VAL A 13 13.16 9.21 -2.55
CA VAL A 13 13.45 7.87 -3.09
C VAL A 13 12.91 7.72 -4.51
N PHE A 14 11.67 8.14 -4.75
CA PHE A 14 11.02 8.04 -6.07
C PHE A 14 11.37 9.18 -7.03
N LYS A 15 12.38 10.01 -6.77
CA LYS A 15 12.72 11.16 -7.64
C LYS A 15 13.00 10.76 -9.10
N GLU A 16 13.57 9.58 -9.31
CA GLU A 16 13.85 9.03 -10.65
C GLU A 16 12.69 8.17 -11.19
N ILE A 17 11.66 7.90 -10.39
CA ILE A 17 10.49 7.09 -10.72
C ILE A 17 9.20 7.84 -10.30
N PRO A 18 8.83 8.94 -11.00
CA PRO A 18 7.79 9.85 -10.51
C PRO A 18 6.40 9.22 -10.37
N PHE A 19 6.07 8.20 -11.18
CA PHE A 19 4.80 7.50 -11.07
C PHE A 19 4.60 6.82 -9.71
N GLY A 20 5.70 6.42 -9.05
CA GLY A 20 5.65 5.82 -7.71
C GLY A 20 5.13 6.79 -6.66
N ILE A 21 5.40 8.10 -6.83
CA ILE A 21 4.88 9.15 -5.92
C ILE A 21 3.36 9.26 -6.04
N GLU A 22 2.85 9.34 -7.27
CA GLU A 22 1.41 9.50 -7.51
C GLU A 22 0.64 8.28 -7.02
N HIS A 23 1.10 7.07 -7.37
CA HIS A 23 0.53 5.80 -6.91
C HIS A 23 0.47 5.76 -5.38
N THR A 24 1.61 5.95 -4.71
CA THR A 24 1.72 5.91 -3.25
C THR A 24 0.76 6.88 -2.55
N LEU A 25 0.59 8.10 -3.07
CA LEU A 25 -0.31 9.08 -2.48
C LEU A 25 -1.79 8.70 -2.63
N LYS A 26 -2.17 8.06 -3.75
CA LYS A 26 -3.53 7.53 -3.92
C LYS A 26 -3.77 6.31 -3.03
N VAL A 27 -2.79 5.41 -2.90
CA VAL A 27 -2.84 4.29 -1.95
C VAL A 27 -2.97 4.77 -0.51
N LEU A 28 -2.20 5.78 -0.10
CA LEU A 28 -2.35 6.42 1.23
C LEU A 28 -3.78 6.93 1.43
N LYS A 29 -4.34 7.65 0.43
CA LYS A 29 -5.70 8.17 0.53
C LYS A 29 -6.74 7.04 0.66
N ASN A 30 -6.57 5.96 -0.11
CA ASN A 30 -7.42 4.78 -0.03
C ASN A 30 -7.32 4.11 1.34
N ALA A 31 -6.11 3.91 1.88
CA ALA A 31 -5.92 3.33 3.20
C ALA A 31 -6.58 4.18 4.30
N GLU A 32 -6.46 5.51 4.20
CA GLU A 32 -7.11 6.44 5.11
C GLU A 32 -8.65 6.36 5.02
N ASP A 33 -9.20 6.29 3.82
CA ASP A 33 -10.65 6.17 3.62
C ASP A 33 -11.19 4.83 4.14
N ILE A 34 -10.45 3.72 3.96
CA ILE A 34 -10.81 2.40 4.49
C ILE A 34 -10.76 2.43 6.02
N MET A 35 -9.61 2.79 6.61
CA MET A 35 -9.43 2.73 8.07
C MET A 35 -10.35 3.68 8.85
N ASN A 36 -10.86 4.75 8.22
CA ASN A 36 -11.86 5.64 8.82
C ASN A 36 -13.26 5.02 8.91
N GLY A 37 -13.57 4.04 8.06
CA GLY A 37 -14.82 3.29 8.11
C GLY A 37 -14.70 1.98 8.91
N GLU A 38 -13.50 1.63 9.37
CA GLU A 38 -13.23 0.47 10.22
C GLU A 38 -12.94 0.94 11.67
N ASN A 39 -13.13 0.05 12.65
CA ASN A 39 -12.92 0.36 14.07
C ASN A 39 -11.42 0.28 14.44
N ILE A 40 -10.61 1.19 13.91
CA ILE A 40 -9.15 1.24 14.08
C ILE A 40 -8.76 2.29 15.13
N GLY A 41 -7.87 1.94 16.05
CA GLY A 41 -7.32 2.86 17.04
C GLY A 41 -6.34 3.87 16.44
N GLU A 42 -6.17 5.04 17.05
CA GLU A 42 -5.32 6.11 16.50
C GLU A 42 -3.84 5.71 16.34
N GLU A 43 -3.30 4.89 17.26
CA GLU A 43 -1.95 4.36 17.12
C GLU A 43 -1.80 3.42 15.91
N GLU A 44 -2.85 2.65 15.62
CA GLU A 44 -2.87 1.73 14.48
C GLU A 44 -3.02 2.49 13.15
N LYS A 45 -3.86 3.53 13.10
CA LYS A 45 -3.99 4.44 11.95
C LYS A 45 -2.65 5.08 11.57
N GLU A 46 -1.84 5.46 12.56
CA GLU A 46 -0.52 6.07 12.31
C GLU A 46 0.38 5.12 11.52
N PHE A 47 0.55 3.88 11.98
CA PHE A 47 1.47 2.95 11.30
C PHE A 47 0.88 2.38 10.00
N ILE A 48 -0.45 2.26 9.86
CA ILE A 48 -1.10 1.93 8.58
C ILE A 48 -0.77 3.00 7.54
N SER A 49 -0.92 4.27 7.89
CA SER A 49 -0.59 5.40 7.00
C SER A 49 0.89 5.38 6.59
N ILE A 50 1.79 5.11 7.54
CA ILE A 50 3.23 5.00 7.27
C ILE A 50 3.53 3.82 6.35
N THR A 51 2.89 2.67 6.58
CA THR A 51 3.02 1.48 5.73
C THR A 51 2.57 1.79 4.30
N ALA A 52 1.42 2.46 4.14
CA ALA A 52 0.93 2.89 2.84
C ALA A 52 1.90 3.83 2.11
N ILE A 53 2.57 4.74 2.83
CA ILE A 53 3.56 5.64 2.22
C ILE A 53 4.83 4.90 1.76
N LEU A 54 5.16 3.76 2.38
CA LEU A 54 6.46 3.09 2.18
C LEU A 54 6.36 1.74 1.46
N HIS A 55 5.16 1.24 1.14
CA HIS A 55 4.98 -0.11 0.59
C HIS A 55 5.82 -0.39 -0.67
N ASP A 56 5.78 0.50 -1.66
CA ASP A 56 6.48 0.36 -2.94
C ASP A 56 7.93 0.87 -2.93
N ILE A 57 8.46 1.32 -1.78
CA ILE A 57 9.76 1.98 -1.73
C ILE A 57 10.91 1.06 -2.19
N GLY A 58 10.68 -0.25 -2.16
CA GLY A 58 11.57 -1.27 -2.68
C GLY A 58 11.75 -1.24 -4.20
N ALA A 59 10.80 -0.66 -4.97
CA ALA A 59 10.87 -0.61 -6.44
C ALA A 59 12.16 0.03 -6.96
N VAL A 60 12.64 1.09 -6.32
CA VAL A 60 13.83 1.83 -6.75
C VAL A 60 15.09 0.98 -6.60
N GLU A 61 15.25 0.27 -5.47
CA GLU A 61 16.38 -0.62 -5.26
C GLU A 61 16.28 -1.90 -6.09
N ALA A 62 15.06 -2.41 -6.28
CA ALA A 62 14.78 -3.52 -7.17
C ALA A 62 15.24 -3.22 -8.61
N GLN A 63 14.84 -2.05 -9.14
CA GLN A 63 15.24 -1.60 -10.47
C GLN A 63 16.76 -1.47 -10.61
N LYS A 64 17.45 -0.92 -9.59
CA LYS A 64 18.92 -0.75 -9.62
C LYS A 64 19.67 -2.07 -9.58
N LYS A 65 19.22 -3.03 -8.74
CA LYS A 65 19.95 -4.28 -8.49
C LYS A 65 19.62 -5.37 -9.50
N TYR A 66 18.37 -5.43 -9.96
CA TYR A 66 17.85 -6.53 -10.77
C TYR A 66 17.35 -6.10 -12.15
N GLY A 67 17.27 -4.79 -12.42
CA GLY A 67 16.70 -4.29 -13.67
C GLY A 67 15.18 -4.48 -13.79
N SER A 68 14.50 -4.82 -12.68
CA SER A 68 13.07 -5.13 -12.62
C SER A 68 12.43 -4.52 -11.38
N ILE A 69 11.15 -4.16 -11.49
CA ILE A 69 10.28 -3.74 -10.38
C ILE A 69 9.27 -4.82 -9.99
N ASP A 70 9.52 -6.09 -10.34
CA ASP A 70 8.63 -7.18 -9.95
C ASP A 70 8.50 -7.28 -8.43
N GLY A 71 7.29 -7.63 -7.97
CA GLY A 71 6.94 -7.60 -6.55
C GLY A 71 7.89 -8.39 -5.65
N VAL A 72 8.41 -9.53 -6.11
CA VAL A 72 9.37 -10.35 -5.36
C VAL A 72 10.66 -9.59 -5.01
N TYR A 73 11.10 -8.68 -5.88
CA TYR A 73 12.29 -7.85 -5.63
C TYR A 73 11.94 -6.64 -4.76
N GLN A 74 10.76 -6.06 -4.94
CA GLN A 74 10.29 -4.97 -4.08
C GLN A 74 10.16 -5.42 -2.63
N GLU A 75 9.50 -6.57 -2.40
CA GLU A 75 9.36 -7.20 -1.09
C GLU A 75 10.71 -7.51 -0.44
N LYS A 76 11.70 -7.91 -1.24
CA LYS A 76 13.05 -8.21 -0.76
C LYS A 76 13.80 -6.96 -0.31
N GLU A 77 13.72 -5.86 -1.06
CA GLU A 77 14.53 -4.66 -0.83
C GLU A 77 13.82 -3.62 0.06
N GLY A 78 12.49 -3.55 -0.01
CA GLY A 78 11.64 -2.56 0.66
C GLY A 78 11.85 -2.44 2.18
N PRO A 79 11.91 -3.56 2.96
CA PRO A 79 12.08 -3.49 4.41
C PRO A 79 13.34 -2.75 4.85
N ALA A 80 14.47 -2.95 4.15
CA ALA A 80 15.73 -2.28 4.49
C ALA A 80 15.64 -0.77 4.24
N VAL A 81 15.07 -0.37 3.10
CA VAL A 81 14.89 1.05 2.74
C VAL A 81 13.92 1.73 3.70
N ALA A 82 12.79 1.10 4.01
CA ALA A 82 11.80 1.63 4.95
C ALA A 82 12.40 1.84 6.34
N LYS A 83 13.18 0.88 6.84
CA LYS A 83 13.84 0.96 8.16
C LYS A 83 14.80 2.16 8.25
N GLU A 84 15.58 2.44 7.20
CA GLU A 84 16.47 3.61 7.18
C GLU A 84 15.70 4.93 7.15
N ILE A 85 14.59 5.01 6.40
CA ILE A 85 13.71 6.20 6.38
C ILE A 85 13.12 6.45 7.77
N LEU A 86 12.56 5.41 8.40
CA LEU A 86 11.93 5.52 9.73
C LEU A 86 12.94 5.96 10.79
N LYS A 87 14.16 5.40 10.75
CA LYS A 87 15.28 5.81 11.60
C LYS A 87 15.65 7.28 11.37
N LYS A 88 15.77 7.72 10.11
CA LYS A 88 16.14 9.10 9.75
C LYS A 88 15.14 10.13 10.27
N VAL A 89 13.84 9.83 10.22
CA VAL A 89 12.79 10.73 10.73
C VAL A 89 12.56 10.62 12.25
N GLY A 90 13.24 9.68 12.92
CA GLY A 90 13.11 9.44 14.36
C GLY A 90 11.86 8.66 14.76
N TYR A 91 11.26 7.89 13.85
CA TYR A 91 10.14 7.00 14.14
C TYR A 91 10.65 5.67 14.68
N ASN A 92 10.16 5.22 15.84
CA ASN A 92 10.67 4.05 16.56
C ASN A 92 9.57 3.09 17.04
N LYS A 93 8.33 3.26 16.57
CA LYS A 93 7.18 2.40 16.91
C LYS A 93 6.91 1.42 15.78
N ASN A 94 6.41 0.22 16.09
CA ASN A 94 5.88 -0.74 15.09
C ASN A 94 6.79 -1.04 13.89
N ILE A 95 8.11 -0.83 14.01
CA ILE A 95 9.06 -0.92 12.89
C ILE A 95 9.03 -2.31 12.26
N ASP A 96 9.02 -3.34 13.09
CA ASP A 96 9.01 -4.72 12.61
C ASP A 96 7.70 -5.07 11.90
N ARG A 97 6.56 -4.51 12.36
CA ARG A 97 5.26 -4.71 11.71
C ARG A 97 5.18 -4.00 10.36
N ILE A 98 5.63 -2.74 10.30
CA ILE A 98 5.72 -1.98 9.06
C ILE A 98 6.62 -2.71 8.06
N CYS A 99 7.82 -3.12 8.48
CA CYS A 99 8.75 -3.85 7.63
C CYS A 99 8.19 -5.21 7.19
N PHE A 100 7.44 -5.90 8.05
CA PHE A 100 6.78 -7.15 7.70
C PHE A 100 5.76 -6.94 6.58
N ILE A 101 4.87 -5.94 6.69
CA ILE A 101 3.87 -5.68 5.65
C ILE A 101 4.57 -5.28 4.34
N ILE A 102 5.52 -4.35 4.39
CA ILE A 102 6.31 -3.93 3.20
C ILE A 102 7.02 -5.12 2.56
N GLY A 103 7.57 -6.03 3.36
CA GLY A 103 8.26 -7.21 2.86
C GLY A 103 7.37 -8.32 2.33
N ASN A 104 6.04 -8.15 2.36
CA ASN A 104 5.09 -9.19 1.93
C ASN A 104 3.88 -8.59 1.16
N HIS A 105 3.90 -7.31 0.78
CA HIS A 105 2.71 -6.62 0.28
C HIS A 105 2.18 -7.12 -1.07
N HIS A 106 2.96 -7.91 -1.82
CA HIS A 106 2.51 -8.62 -3.03
C HIS A 106 2.14 -10.08 -2.76
N THR A 107 2.19 -10.53 -1.50
CA THR A 107 1.96 -11.91 -1.08
C THR A 107 0.69 -12.03 -0.23
N PRO A 108 -0.51 -12.16 -0.83
CA PRO A 108 -1.77 -12.14 -0.10
C PRO A 108 -1.94 -13.28 0.93
N SER A 109 -1.24 -14.41 0.76
CA SER A 109 -1.22 -15.50 1.75
C SER A 109 -0.55 -15.13 3.09
N LYS A 110 0.14 -13.99 3.16
CA LYS A 110 0.80 -13.48 4.37
C LYS A 110 -0.05 -12.50 5.16
N ILE A 111 -1.23 -12.12 4.64
CA ILE A 111 -2.15 -11.23 5.34
C ILE A 111 -2.63 -11.93 6.63
N ASP A 112 -2.26 -11.35 7.77
CA ASP A 112 -2.46 -11.91 9.11
C ASP A 112 -3.15 -10.94 10.07
N GLY A 113 -3.56 -9.76 9.59
CA GLY A 113 -4.15 -8.70 10.40
C GLY A 113 -4.94 -7.69 9.58
N LEU A 114 -5.77 -6.92 10.26
CA LEU A 114 -6.65 -5.90 9.64
C LEU A 114 -5.84 -4.76 9.02
N ASP A 115 -4.75 -4.34 9.67
CA ASP A 115 -3.77 -3.37 9.15
C ASP A 115 -3.17 -3.78 7.80
N PHE A 116 -2.76 -5.04 7.65
CA PHE A 116 -2.24 -5.56 6.40
C PHE A 116 -3.36 -5.70 5.36
N GLN A 117 -4.54 -6.18 5.77
CA GLN A 117 -5.69 -6.24 4.87
C GLN A 117 -6.09 -4.86 4.32
N ILE A 118 -6.02 -3.80 5.15
CA ILE A 118 -6.27 -2.42 4.71
C ILE A 118 -5.24 -1.98 3.68
N GLN A 119 -3.95 -2.25 3.93
CA GLN A 119 -2.90 -1.91 2.98
C GLN A 119 -3.08 -2.63 1.64
N TRP A 120 -3.38 -3.94 1.67
CA TRP A 120 -3.64 -4.75 0.49
C TRP A 120 -4.81 -4.21 -0.32
N GLU A 121 -5.94 -3.91 0.34
CA GLU A 121 -7.13 -3.38 -0.31
C GLU A 121 -6.90 -1.97 -0.88
N ALA A 122 -6.14 -1.14 -0.18
CA ALA A 122 -5.83 0.22 -0.61
C ALA A 122 -5.00 0.24 -1.91
N ASP A 123 -4.00 -0.64 -2.01
CA ASP A 123 -3.22 -0.84 -3.24
C ASP A 123 -4.07 -1.46 -4.36
N LEU A 124 -4.87 -2.48 -4.02
CA LEU A 124 -5.74 -3.14 -4.99
C LEU A 124 -6.78 -2.19 -5.60
N LEU A 125 -7.27 -1.20 -4.85
CA LEU A 125 -8.14 -0.16 -5.39
C LEU A 125 -7.47 0.63 -6.53
N GLU A 126 -6.17 0.92 -6.44
CA GLU A 126 -5.44 1.58 -7.53
C GLU A 126 -5.19 0.62 -8.69
N ASN A 127 -4.86 -0.64 -8.43
CA ASN A 127 -4.70 -1.67 -9.46
C ASN A 127 -6.00 -1.91 -10.26
N LEU A 128 -7.17 -1.76 -9.65
CA LEU A 128 -8.45 -1.86 -10.35
C LEU A 128 -8.72 -0.68 -11.30
N THR A 129 -8.03 0.46 -11.16
CA THR A 129 -8.24 1.65 -12.02
C THR A 129 -7.78 1.45 -13.46
N VAL A 130 -6.85 0.52 -13.69
CA VAL A 130 -6.33 0.22 -15.04
C VAL A 130 -7.15 -0.83 -15.78
N MET A 131 -8.16 -1.44 -15.14
CA MET A 131 -9.07 -2.39 -15.79
C MET A 131 -10.14 -1.69 -16.63
N ASP A 132 -10.57 -2.33 -17.72
CA ASP A 132 -11.66 -1.82 -18.56
C ASP A 132 -13.01 -2.15 -17.92
N LYS A 133 -13.59 -1.17 -17.21
CA LYS A 133 -14.86 -1.35 -16.50
C LYS A 133 -16.01 -1.76 -17.41
N GLU A 134 -16.05 -1.36 -18.67
CA GLU A 134 -17.17 -1.72 -19.56
C GLU A 134 -17.06 -3.17 -20.03
N LYS A 135 -15.84 -3.69 -20.16
CA LYS A 135 -15.59 -5.02 -20.72
C LYS A 135 -15.30 -6.09 -19.68
N GLU A 136 -14.87 -5.72 -18.47
CA GLU A 136 -14.29 -6.65 -17.50
C GLU A 136 -15.07 -6.77 -16.18
N GLN A 137 -16.36 -6.39 -16.16
CA GLN A 137 -17.20 -6.41 -14.96
C GLN A 137 -17.13 -7.72 -14.17
N GLU A 138 -17.22 -8.88 -14.81
CA GLU A 138 -17.18 -10.16 -14.10
C GLU A 138 -15.82 -10.45 -13.46
N LYS A 139 -14.72 -10.04 -14.11
CA LYS A 139 -13.37 -10.14 -13.53
C LYS A 139 -13.20 -9.19 -12.35
N ILE A 140 -13.70 -7.96 -12.47
CA ILE A 140 -13.67 -6.95 -11.40
C ILE A 140 -14.46 -7.46 -10.20
N LYS A 141 -15.72 -7.93 -10.39
CA LYS A 141 -16.55 -8.50 -9.32
C LYS A 141 -15.88 -9.67 -8.62
N LYS A 142 -15.29 -10.58 -9.40
CA LYS A 142 -14.54 -11.73 -8.86
C LYS A 142 -13.35 -11.27 -8.02
N CYS A 143 -12.53 -10.36 -8.57
CA CYS A 143 -11.39 -9.78 -7.87
C CYS A 143 -11.81 -9.13 -6.54
N ILE A 144 -12.88 -8.33 -6.55
CA ILE A 144 -13.39 -7.68 -5.34
C ILE A 144 -13.85 -8.73 -4.32
N GLY A 145 -14.63 -9.74 -4.74
CA GLY A 145 -15.13 -10.79 -3.85
C GLY A 145 -14.03 -11.65 -3.22
N GLU A 146 -12.96 -11.91 -3.96
CA GLU A 146 -11.84 -12.73 -3.49
C GLU A 146 -10.91 -11.97 -2.54
N ASN A 147 -10.71 -10.67 -2.77
CA ASN A 147 -9.62 -9.92 -2.12
C ASN A 147 -10.06 -8.91 -1.07
N PHE A 148 -11.24 -8.32 -1.16
CA PHE A 148 -11.72 -7.32 -0.19
C PHE A 148 -12.46 -7.99 0.97
N LYS A 149 -11.92 -7.85 2.18
CA LYS A 149 -12.43 -8.38 3.43
C LYS A 149 -12.96 -7.30 4.37
N THR A 150 -12.45 -6.06 4.29
CA THR A 150 -13.03 -4.95 5.06
C THR A 150 -14.39 -4.56 4.49
N ASN A 151 -15.32 -4.17 5.37
CA ASN A 151 -16.65 -3.73 4.94
C ASN A 151 -16.55 -2.43 4.13
N THR A 152 -15.68 -1.52 4.58
CA THR A 152 -15.47 -0.21 3.96
C THR A 152 -14.75 -0.32 2.63
N GLY A 153 -13.65 -1.07 2.55
CA GLY A 153 -12.91 -1.28 1.30
C GLY A 153 -13.79 -1.96 0.24
N LYS A 154 -14.55 -2.99 0.62
CA LYS A 154 -15.51 -3.63 -0.29
C LYS A 154 -16.55 -2.63 -0.80
N ARG A 155 -17.15 -1.82 0.08
CA ARG A 155 -18.11 -0.78 -0.33
C ARG A 155 -17.49 0.23 -1.30
N ILE A 156 -16.28 0.71 -1.01
CA ILE A 156 -15.54 1.63 -1.89
C ILE A 156 -15.30 0.99 -3.26
N ALA A 157 -14.85 -0.26 -3.30
CA ALA A 157 -14.57 -0.96 -4.55
C ALA A 157 -15.84 -1.14 -5.40
N TYR A 158 -16.95 -1.58 -4.80
CA TYR A 158 -18.22 -1.71 -5.51
C TYR A 158 -18.67 -0.37 -6.10
N ASN A 159 -18.67 0.70 -5.29
CA ASN A 159 -19.10 2.03 -5.73
C ASN A 159 -18.21 2.60 -6.85
N ARG A 160 -16.91 2.28 -6.86
CA ARG A 160 -15.97 2.83 -7.86
C ARG A 160 -15.95 2.02 -9.16
N PHE A 161 -16.18 0.71 -9.12
CA PHE A 161 -15.81 -0.18 -10.22
C PHE A 161 -16.95 -1.03 -10.78
N ILE A 162 -18.07 -1.18 -10.07
CA ILE A 162 -19.21 -1.96 -10.54
C ILE A 162 -20.24 -1.06 -11.18
N LEU A 163 -20.65 -1.42 -12.40
CA LEU A 163 -21.72 -0.74 -13.14
C LEU A 163 -23.07 -1.37 -12.77
N ASP A 164 -24.11 -0.54 -12.70
CA ASP A 164 -25.50 -0.95 -12.52
C ASP A 164 -26.05 -1.72 -13.73
#